data_AF-A0A661TU91-F1
#
_entry.id   AF-A0A661TU91-F1
#
_cell.length_a   1.000
_cell.length_b   1.000
_cell.length_c   1.000
_cell.angle_alpha   90.00
_cell.angle_beta   90.00
_cell.angle_gamma   90.00
#
_symmetry.space_group_name_H-M   'P 1'
#
loop_
_entity.id
_entity.type
_entity.pdbx_description
1 polymer ?
#
loop_
_entity_poly.entity_id
_entity_poly.type
_entity_poly.pdbx_seq_one_letter_code
_entity_poly.pdbx_strand_id
1 'polypeptide(L)'
;MKFIIGIILLVIGLLIVIKSEWMLNNFGRIGFFDRKLGTEGGSRLGYKLVGMLFIFLGVLCVTGLIGGFMSWLTAPLTKYTMPN
;
A
#
# COMPACT_ATOMS: atom_id res chain seq x y z
N MET A 1 -5.50 18.62 -8.76
CA MET A 1 -5.67 18.10 -7.38
C MET A 1 -5.31 16.62 -7.23
N LYS A 2 -5.82 15.70 -8.08
CA LYS A 2 -5.50 14.26 -8.04
C LYS A 2 -3.98 13.95 -8.13
N PHE A 3 -3.26 14.69 -8.97
CA PHE A 3 -1.81 14.56 -9.15
C PHE A 3 -1.00 14.91 -7.89
N ILE A 4 -1.37 16.01 -7.19
CA ILE A 4 -0.71 16.45 -5.96
C ILE A 4 -0.93 15.43 -4.83
N ILE A 5 -2.13 14.88 -4.73
CA ILE A 5 -2.47 13.82 -3.76
C ILE A 5 -1.64 12.56 -4.05
N GLY A 6 -1.48 12.19 -5.33
CA GLY A 6 -0.66 11.06 -5.74
C GLY A 6 0.81 11.22 -5.34
N ILE A 7 1.38 12.41 -5.52
CA ILE A 7 2.76 12.72 -5.10
C ILE A 7 2.92 12.62 -3.59
N ILE A 8 2.00 13.19 -2.81
CA ILE A 8 2.04 13.12 -1.35
C ILE A 8 1.99 11.64 -0.90
N LEU A 9 1.11 10.85 -1.49
CA LEU A 9 0.96 9.43 -1.17
C LEU A 9 2.22 8.62 -1.52
N LEU A 10 2.87 8.95 -2.64
CA LEU A 10 4.15 8.35 -3.05
C LEU A 10 5.27 8.70 -2.07
N VAL A 11 5.37 9.95 -1.64
CA VAL A 11 6.35 10.41 -0.64
C VAL A 11 6.11 9.70 0.71
N ILE A 12 4.87 9.57 1.14
CA ILE A 12 4.53 8.83 2.37
C ILE A 12 4.93 7.36 2.25
N GLY A 13 4.64 6.71 1.12
CA GLY A 13 5.06 5.33 0.85
C GLY A 13 6.58 5.16 0.92
N LEU A 14 7.33 6.07 0.30
CA LEU A 14 8.80 6.11 0.38
C LEU A 14 9.30 6.27 1.81
N LEU A 15 8.71 7.19 2.58
CA LEU A 15 9.08 7.41 3.97
C LEU A 15 8.85 6.16 4.82
N ILE A 16 7.75 5.43 4.62
CA ILE A 16 7.47 4.18 5.33
C ILE A 16 8.53 3.10 5.00
N VAL A 17 8.99 3.01 3.76
CA VAL A 17 10.05 2.07 3.35
C VAL A 17 11.40 2.44 3.98
N ILE A 18 11.79 3.73 3.91
CA ILE A 18 13.06 4.21 4.45
C ILE A 18 13.06 4.10 5.99
N LYS A 19 11.96 4.50 6.63
CA LYS A 19 11.77 4.47 8.09
C LYS A 19 11.15 3.15 8.56
N SER A 20 11.38 2.04 7.87
CA SER A 20 10.81 0.74 8.28
C SER A 20 11.26 0.29 9.67
N GLU A 21 12.49 0.65 10.08
CA GLU A 21 12.98 0.36 11.44
C GLU A 21 12.32 1.24 12.50
N TRP A 22 12.06 2.50 12.17
CA TRP A 22 11.31 3.40 13.04
C TRP A 22 9.87 2.91 13.20
N MET A 23 9.24 2.43 12.12
CA MET A 23 7.91 1.81 12.18
C MET A 23 7.90 0.56 13.07
N LEU A 24 8.90 -0.32 12.95
CA LEU A 24 9.03 -1.48 13.83
C LEU A 24 9.20 -1.07 15.30
N ASN A 25 9.99 -0.04 15.58
CA ASN A 25 10.26 0.40 16.95
C ASN A 25 9.06 1.10 17.61
N ASN A 26 8.21 1.78 16.82
CA ASN A 26 7.04 2.50 17.34
C ASN A 26 5.76 1.65 17.35
N PHE A 27 5.53 0.84 16.31
CA PHE A 27 4.33 0.00 16.18
C PHE A 27 4.55 -1.44 16.63
N GLY A 28 5.79 -1.86 16.86
CA GLY A 28 6.12 -3.20 17.31
C GLY A 28 6.12 -4.25 16.21
N ARG A 29 6.14 -5.52 16.61
CA ARG A 29 6.16 -6.66 15.67
C ARG A 29 4.74 -7.05 15.30
N ILE A 30 4.51 -7.25 14.00
CA ILE A 30 3.21 -7.70 13.49
C ILE A 30 3.26 -9.23 13.37
N GLY A 31 2.48 -9.91 14.23
CA GLY A 31 2.47 -11.38 14.31
C GLY A 31 2.11 -12.10 13.00
N PHE A 32 1.33 -11.48 12.11
CA PHE A 32 1.04 -12.02 10.78
C PHE A 32 2.31 -12.11 9.91
N PHE A 33 3.09 -11.02 9.86
CA PHE A 33 4.32 -10.97 9.07
C PHE A 33 5.43 -11.80 9.70
N ASP A 34 5.49 -11.88 11.03
CA ASP A 34 6.45 -12.79 11.67
C ASP A 34 6.12 -14.28 11.46
N ARG A 35 4.84 -14.66 11.36
CA ARG A 35 4.46 -16.06 11.08
C ARG A 35 4.63 -16.43 9.60
N LYS A 36 4.45 -15.49 8.67
CA LYS A 36 4.51 -15.74 7.22
C LYS A 36 5.86 -15.40 6.57
N LEU A 37 6.64 -14.49 7.17
CA LEU A 37 7.93 -13.99 6.66
C LEU A 37 9.04 -14.09 7.73
N GLY A 38 8.87 -14.98 8.71
CA GLY A 38 9.65 -15.04 9.96
C GLY A 38 11.12 -15.43 9.85
N THR A 39 11.61 -15.82 8.68
CA THR A 39 12.98 -16.34 8.52
C THR A 39 14.07 -15.30 8.81
N GLU A 40 13.82 -14.00 8.61
CA GLU A 40 14.83 -12.94 8.79
C GLU A 40 14.27 -11.60 9.32
N GLY A 41 13.32 -11.64 10.27
CA GLY A 41 12.71 -10.43 10.82
C GLY A 41 11.49 -9.96 10.01
N GLY A 42 10.53 -10.87 9.85
CA GLY A 42 9.34 -10.72 9.03
C GLY A 42 8.58 -9.41 9.23
N SER A 43 8.50 -8.88 10.45
CA SER A 43 7.88 -7.58 10.71
C SER A 43 8.57 -6.41 10.01
N ARG A 44 9.91 -6.38 9.90
CA ARG A 44 10.64 -5.33 9.14
C ARG A 44 10.30 -5.40 7.66
N LEU A 45 10.25 -6.62 7.11
CA LEU A 45 9.86 -6.84 5.72
C LEU A 45 8.39 -6.48 5.50
N GLY A 46 7.52 -6.77 6.48
CA GLY A 46 6.11 -6.40 6.47
C GLY A 46 5.90 -4.89 6.34
N TYR A 47 6.61 -4.07 7.12
CA TYR A 47 6.55 -2.61 7.00
C TYR A 47 7.01 -2.10 5.63
N LYS A 48 8.06 -2.72 5.06
CA LYS A 48 8.52 -2.39 3.70
C LYS A 48 7.50 -2.78 2.62
N LEU A 49 6.83 -3.93 2.77
CA LEU A 49 5.78 -4.38 1.86
C LEU A 49 4.58 -3.44 1.89
N VAL A 50 4.18 -2.98 3.07
CA VAL A 50 3.13 -1.96 3.21
C VAL A 50 3.56 -0.65 2.54
N GLY A 51 4.78 -0.18 2.78
CA GLY A 51 5.31 1.01 2.11
C GLY A 51 5.35 0.88 0.58
N MET A 52 5.74 -0.29 0.07
CA MET A 52 5.74 -0.60 -1.36
C MET A 52 4.34 -0.57 -1.97
N LEU A 53 3.33 -1.05 -1.24
CA LEU A 53 1.92 -0.94 -1.66
C LEU A 53 1.48 0.53 -1.77
N PHE A 54 1.85 1.38 -0.82
CA PHE A 54 1.58 2.81 -0.89
C PHE A 54 2.29 3.48 -2.07
N ILE A 55 3.54 3.11 -2.36
CA ILE A 55 4.25 3.62 -3.56
C ILE A 55 3.51 3.21 -4.83
N PHE A 56 3.09 1.95 -4.93
CA PHE A 56 2.33 1.45 -6.08
C PHE A 56 1.01 2.22 -6.29
N LEU A 57 0.23 2.43 -5.22
CA LEU A 57 -0.99 3.23 -5.27
C LEU A 57 -0.71 4.71 -5.60
N GLY A 58 0.41 5.25 -5.11
CA GLY A 58 0.87 6.60 -5.42
C GLY A 58 1.16 6.77 -6.91
N VAL A 59 1.89 5.81 -7.51
CA VAL A 59 2.18 5.78 -8.95
C VAL A 59 0.89 5.69 -9.78
N LEU A 60 -0.07 4.85 -9.39
CA LEU A 60 -1.38 4.77 -10.05
C LEU A 60 -2.17 6.08 -9.96
N CYS A 61 -2.04 6.81 -8.86
CA CYS A 61 -2.71 8.10 -8.67
C CYS A 61 -2.05 9.21 -9.51
N VAL A 62 -0.72 9.24 -9.59
CA VAL A 62 0.06 10.19 -10.40
C VAL A 62 -0.16 9.96 -11.90
N THR A 63 -0.22 8.71 -12.34
CA THR A 63 -0.48 8.35 -13.75
C THR A 63 -1.95 8.49 -14.15
N GLY A 64 -2.85 8.78 -13.19
CA GLY A 64 -4.29 8.89 -13.44
C GLY A 64 -5.02 7.55 -13.63
N LEU A 65 -4.31 6.42 -13.52
CA LEU A 65 -4.84 5.06 -13.70
C LEU A 65 -5.65 4.54 -12.50
N ILE A 66 -5.61 5.26 -11.36
CA ILE A 66 -6.29 4.86 -10.12
C ILE A 66 -7.80 4.60 -10.29
N GLY A 67 -8.47 5.32 -11.21
CA GLY A 67 -9.88 5.10 -11.50
C GLY A 67 -10.17 3.74 -12.13
N GLY A 68 -9.36 3.34 -13.12
CA GLY A 68 -9.45 2.03 -13.75
C GLY A 68 -9.12 0.90 -12.77
N PHE A 69 -8.08 1.10 -11.94
CA PHE A 69 -7.73 0.14 -10.90
C PHE A 69 -8.85 -0.06 -9.87
N MET A 70 -9.49 1.01 -9.39
CA MET A 70 -10.59 0.90 -8.43
C MET A 70 -11.84 0.28 -9.03
N SER A 71 -12.14 0.55 -10.30
CA SER A 71 -13.22 -0.12 -11.02
C SER A 71 -12.94 -1.63 -11.12
N TRP A 72 -11.71 -2.03 -11.47
CA TRP A 72 -11.31 -3.44 -11.49
C TRP A 72 -11.35 -4.10 -10.10
N LEU A 73 -10.84 -3.43 -9.08
CA LEU A 73 -10.78 -3.95 -7.70
C LEU A 73 -12.18 -4.17 -7.13
N THR A 74 -13.11 -3.26 -7.41
CA THR A 74 -14.49 -3.34 -6.93
C THR A 74 -15.42 -4.06 -7.89
N ALA A 75 -14.97 -4.37 -9.12
CA ALA A 75 -15.74 -5.10 -10.13
C ALA A 75 -16.45 -6.35 -9.60
N PRO A 76 -15.82 -7.26 -8.81
CA PRO A 76 -16.54 -8.43 -8.31
C PRO A 76 -17.69 -8.10 -7.34
N LEU A 77 -17.62 -6.94 -6.67
CA LEU A 77 -18.67 -6.46 -5.76
C LEU A 77 -19.75 -5.68 -6.50
N THR A 78 -19.38 -4.92 -7.53
CA THR A 78 -20.30 -4.05 -8.28
C THR A 78 -20.94 -4.73 -9.50
N LYS A 79 -20.44 -5.90 -9.92
CA LYS A 79 -20.99 -6.70 -11.04
C LYS A 79 -22.48 -7.03 -10.89
N TYR A 80 -23.00 -7.03 -9.66
CA TYR A 80 -24.39 -7.35 -9.33
C TYR A 80 -25.26 -6.12 -9.02
N THR A 81 -24.71 -4.90 -9.08
CA THR A 81 -25.40 -3.67 -8.64
C THR A 81 -25.72 -2.71 -9.80
N MET A 82 -25.14 -2.91 -10.99
CA MET A 82 -25.46 -2.09 -12.17
C MET A 82 -26.48 -2.83 -13.06
N PRO A 83 -27.71 -2.31 -13.24
CA PRO A 83 -28.57 -2.74 -14.34
C PRO A 83 -27.92 -2.31 -15.65
N ASN A 84 -27.92 -3.21 -16.64
CA ASN A 84 -27.34 -3.05 -17.98
C ASN A 84 -27.61 -1.68 -18.61
#